data_AF-A0A7V8YP86-F1
#
_entry.id   AF-A0A7V8YP86-F1
#
_cell.length_a   1.000
_cell.length_b   1.000
_cell.length_c   1.000
_cell.angle_alpha   90.00
_cell.angle_beta   90.00
_cell.angle_gamma   90.00
#
_symmetry.space_group_name_H-M   'P 1'
#
loop_
_entity.id
_entity.type
_entity.pdbx_description
1 polymer ?
#
loop_
_entity_poly.entity_id
_entity_poly.type
_entity_poly.pdbx_seq_one_letter_code
_entity_poly.pdbx_strand_id
1 'polypeptide(L)'
;MTDDRLPHEDVRFAHNSERQFAKLLDFYGIAWEYEPRTFTLETDREGRPAQAFTPDFYLPAYDLYIEITTLNQKLVTKKNRKARRLQELYPDIRVKVLYQRDYLHLLVKYGLEPPSQLSEQLGEGGPLRLDVEPGRDADGDQAAETA
;
A
#
# COMPACT_ATOMS: atom_id res chain seq x y z
N MET A 1 -31.04 13.90 12.41
CA MET A 1 -30.47 13.65 11.07
C MET A 1 -28.97 13.65 11.24
N THR A 2 -28.42 12.52 11.67
CA THR A 2 -26.97 12.32 11.69
C THR A 2 -26.53 12.26 10.23
N ASP A 3 -25.62 13.14 9.86
CA ASP A 3 -24.98 13.17 8.55
C ASP A 3 -24.15 11.88 8.46
N ASP A 4 -24.74 10.82 7.92
CA ASP A 4 -24.17 9.46 7.88
C ASP A 4 -23.18 9.33 6.71
N ARG A 5 -22.41 10.40 6.48
CA ARG A 5 -21.42 10.48 5.40
C ARG A 5 -20.16 9.78 5.86
N LEU A 6 -19.72 8.82 5.06
CA LEU A 6 -18.51 8.07 5.35
C LEU A 6 -17.28 8.94 5.01
N PRO A 7 -16.17 8.83 5.76
CA PRO A 7 -14.98 9.66 5.56
C PRO A 7 -14.48 9.74 4.10
N HIS A 8 -14.60 8.68 3.32
CA HIS A 8 -14.19 8.67 1.91
C HIS A 8 -15.05 9.55 1.00
N GLU A 9 -16.26 9.94 1.42
CA GLU A 9 -17.15 10.76 0.61
C GLU A 9 -16.75 12.24 0.63
N ASP A 10 -16.03 12.67 1.67
CA ASP A 10 -15.59 14.05 1.85
C ASP A 10 -14.19 14.33 1.27
N VAL A 11 -13.48 13.28 0.84
CA VAL A 11 -12.13 13.37 0.27
C VAL A 11 -12.17 13.36 -1.27
N ARG A 12 -11.41 14.27 -1.88
CA ARG A 12 -11.19 14.31 -3.33
C ARG A 12 -9.93 13.53 -3.69
N PHE A 13 -10.12 12.26 -4.06
CA PHE A 13 -9.03 11.39 -4.52
C PHE A 13 -8.51 11.76 -5.91
N ALA A 14 -7.20 11.66 -6.10
CA ALA A 14 -6.54 11.83 -7.39
C ALA A 14 -6.86 10.69 -8.35
N HIS A 15 -7.05 9.47 -7.82
CA HIS A 15 -7.34 8.30 -8.64
C HIS A 15 -8.52 7.47 -8.11
N ASN A 16 -9.29 6.82 -8.99
CA ASN A 16 -10.45 6.00 -8.58
C ASN A 16 -10.05 4.82 -7.67
N SER A 17 -8.85 4.27 -7.87
CA SER A 17 -8.29 3.20 -7.04
C SER A 17 -8.10 3.61 -5.58
N GLU A 18 -7.73 4.87 -5.32
CA GLU A 18 -7.60 5.43 -3.96
C GLU A 18 -8.97 5.53 -3.30
N ARG A 19 -9.96 6.06 -4.02
CA ARG A 19 -11.35 6.12 -3.54
C ARG A 19 -11.88 4.74 -3.16
N GLN A 20 -11.65 3.74 -4.00
CA GLN A 20 -12.09 2.35 -3.74
C GLN A 20 -11.42 1.77 -2.49
N PHE A 21 -10.14 2.07 -2.28
CA PHE A 21 -9.43 1.64 -1.07
C PHE A 21 -9.93 2.34 0.19
N ALA A 22 -10.12 3.66 0.14
CA ALA A 22 -10.69 4.42 1.26
C ALA A 22 -12.08 3.91 1.67
N LYS A 23 -12.94 3.63 0.68
CA LYS A 23 -14.25 3.04 0.90
C LYS A 23 -14.17 1.67 1.60
N LEU A 24 -13.16 0.88 1.24
CA LEU A 24 -12.92 -0.42 1.86
C LEU A 24 -12.51 -0.28 3.33
N LEU A 25 -11.62 0.67 3.62
CA LEU A 25 -11.19 0.96 4.98
C LEU A 25 -12.37 1.43 5.83
N ASP A 26 -13.21 2.32 5.30
CA ASP A 26 -14.46 2.75 5.95
C ASP A 26 -15.40 1.58 6.23
N PHE A 27 -15.55 0.66 5.27
CA PHE A 27 -16.38 -0.55 5.45
C PHE A 27 -15.91 -1.44 6.60
N TYR A 28 -14.58 -1.58 6.79
CA TYR A 28 -14.01 -2.31 7.92
C TYR A 28 -13.87 -1.47 9.20
N GLY A 29 -14.27 -0.19 9.18
CA GLY A 29 -14.10 0.73 10.31
C GLY A 29 -12.63 1.02 10.64
N ILE A 30 -11.72 0.87 9.67
CA ILE A 30 -10.31 1.18 9.83
C ILE A 30 -10.12 2.67 9.63
N ALA A 31 -9.59 3.37 10.64
CA ALA A 31 -9.24 4.79 10.50
C ALA A 31 -8.07 4.98 9.52
N TRP A 32 -8.16 6.02 8.69
CA TRP A 32 -7.15 6.34 7.70
C TRP A 32 -7.03 7.85 7.45
N GLU A 33 -5.87 8.24 6.94
CA GLU A 33 -5.55 9.60 6.50
C GLU A 33 -5.07 9.55 5.04
N TYR A 34 -5.54 10.48 4.21
CA TYR A 34 -5.14 10.59 2.79
C TYR A 34 -4.03 11.61 2.61
N GLU A 35 -2.98 11.25 1.84
CA GLU A 35 -1.77 12.05 1.65
C GLU A 35 -1.22 12.70 2.94
N PRO A 36 -1.02 11.91 4.02
CA PRO A 36 -0.81 12.41 5.38
C PRO A 36 0.48 13.21 5.54
N ARG A 37 1.51 12.84 4.77
CA ARG A 37 2.84 13.43 4.90
C ARG A 37 3.68 13.23 3.65
N THR A 38 4.42 14.28 3.30
CA THR A 38 5.46 14.24 2.26
C THR A 38 6.83 14.05 2.88
N PHE A 39 7.58 13.06 2.39
CA PHE A 39 8.95 12.77 2.77
C PHE A 39 9.92 13.22 1.69
N THR A 40 10.97 13.93 2.09
CA THR A 40 12.08 14.28 1.18
C THR A 40 13.04 13.11 1.08
N LEU A 41 13.28 12.62 -0.14
CA LEU A 41 14.15 11.47 -0.44
C LEU A 41 15.52 11.88 -0.98
N GLU A 42 15.62 13.04 -1.60
CA GLU A 42 16.86 13.57 -2.17
C GLU A 42 16.84 15.09 -2.13
N THR A 43 17.98 15.70 -1.83
CA THR A 43 18.19 17.14 -1.87
C THR A 43 19.26 17.49 -2.91
N ASP A 44 19.05 18.56 -3.67
CA ASP A 44 20.03 19.06 -4.63
C ASP A 44 21.25 19.70 -3.92
N ARG A 45 22.24 20.15 -4.71
CA ARG A 45 23.46 20.82 -4.20
C ARG A 45 23.17 22.14 -3.48
N GLU A 46 21.97 22.70 -3.66
CA GLU A 46 21.51 23.96 -3.06
C GLU A 46 20.61 23.70 -1.84
N GLY A 47 20.46 22.43 -1.42
CA GLY A 47 19.67 22.02 -0.25
C GLY A 47 18.16 21.96 -0.50
N ARG A 48 17.71 22.08 -1.75
CA ARG A 48 16.28 22.00 -2.10
C ARG A 48 15.86 20.55 -2.33
N PRO A 49 14.61 20.16 -2.03
CA PRO A 49 14.13 18.82 -2.28
C PRO A 49 14.11 18.52 -3.79
N ALA A 50 14.98 17.61 -4.23
CA ALA A 50 15.07 17.14 -5.61
C ALA A 50 14.10 15.98 -5.88
N GLN A 51 13.87 15.14 -4.87
CA GLN A 51 12.85 14.08 -4.92
C GLN A 51 12.10 14.00 -3.61
N ALA A 52 10.77 13.86 -3.73
CA ALA A 52 9.88 13.62 -2.61
C ALA A 52 8.97 12.41 -2.88
N PHE A 53 8.42 11.89 -1.79
CA PHE A 53 7.48 10.79 -1.77
C PHE A 53 6.38 11.07 -0.75
N THR A 54 5.13 11.03 -1.21
CA THR A 54 3.93 11.24 -0.40
C THR A 54 3.13 9.96 -0.51
N PRO A 55 3.04 9.15 0.56
CA PRO A 55 2.23 7.94 0.54
C PRO A 55 0.76 8.30 0.35
N ASP A 56 0.04 7.47 -0.40
CA ASP A 56 -1.39 7.70 -0.65
C ASP A 56 -2.23 7.65 0.65
N PHE A 57 -1.91 6.73 1.58
CA PHE A 57 -2.64 6.60 2.86
C PHE A 57 -1.73 6.37 4.06
N TYR A 58 -2.21 6.73 5.26
CA TYR A 58 -1.69 6.26 6.55
C TYR A 58 -2.79 5.62 7.37
N LEU A 59 -2.47 4.51 8.04
CA LEU A 59 -3.37 3.79 8.94
C LEU A 59 -2.84 3.92 10.38
N PRO A 60 -3.38 4.85 11.20
CA PRO A 60 -2.86 5.14 12.54
C PRO A 60 -2.84 3.93 13.47
N ALA A 61 -3.87 3.08 13.40
CA ALA A 61 -3.99 1.88 14.23
C ALA A 61 -2.84 0.87 14.01
N TYR A 62 -2.23 0.89 12.83
CA TYR A 62 -1.15 0.00 12.46
C TYR A 62 0.18 0.72 12.32
N ASP A 63 0.20 2.04 12.45
CA ASP A 63 1.32 2.93 12.13
C ASP A 63 2.01 2.49 10.82
N LEU A 64 1.22 2.54 9.75
CA LEU A 64 1.56 1.98 8.45
C LEU A 64 1.15 2.94 7.33
N TYR A 65 2.11 3.29 6.48
CA TYR A 65 1.87 4.04 5.24
C TYR A 65 1.61 3.08 4.09
N ILE A 66 0.61 3.39 3.26
CA ILE A 66 0.22 2.61 2.10
C ILE A 66 0.36 3.45 0.84
N GLU A 67 0.95 2.84 -0.18
CA GLU A 67 1.03 3.39 -1.54
C GLU A 67 0.27 2.47 -2.49
N ILE A 68 -0.75 2.98 -3.18
CA ILE A 68 -1.54 2.25 -4.16
C ILE A 68 -0.86 2.27 -5.52
N THR A 69 -0.89 1.11 -6.18
CA THR A 69 -0.31 0.93 -7.50
C THR A 69 -1.27 0.20 -8.45
N THR A 70 -1.60 0.85 -9.56
CA THR A 70 -2.66 0.46 -10.53
C THR A 70 -2.11 -0.18 -11.81
N LEU A 71 -1.25 -1.20 -11.70
CA LEU A 71 -0.81 -2.09 -12.81
C LEU A 71 0.28 -1.65 -13.80
N ASN A 72 0.65 -0.37 -13.97
CA ASN A 72 1.75 -0.08 -14.93
C ASN A 72 3.11 -0.46 -14.32
N GLN A 73 3.63 -1.65 -14.67
CA GLN A 73 4.90 -2.20 -14.20
C GLN A 73 6.07 -1.19 -14.25
N LYS A 74 6.12 -0.30 -15.26
CA LYS A 74 7.19 0.70 -15.36
C LYS A 74 7.08 1.80 -14.30
N LEU A 75 5.87 2.14 -13.87
CA LEU A 75 5.63 3.12 -12.80
C LEU A 75 5.84 2.49 -11.42
N VAL A 76 5.50 1.20 -11.29
CA VAL A 76 5.73 0.39 -10.08
C VAL A 76 7.21 0.37 -9.71
N THR A 77 8.12 0.16 -10.68
CA THR A 77 9.56 0.14 -10.39
C THR A 77 10.06 1.47 -9.84
N LYS A 78 9.52 2.61 -10.31
CA LYS A 78 9.86 3.94 -9.79
C LYS A 78 9.29 4.16 -8.38
N LYS A 79 8.02 3.78 -8.15
CA LYS A 79 7.38 3.87 -6.81
C LYS A 79 8.11 2.98 -5.79
N ASN A 80 8.44 1.74 -6.15
CA ASN A 80 9.21 0.83 -5.30
C ASN A 80 10.61 1.35 -4.99
N ARG A 81 11.29 1.97 -5.95
CA ARG A 81 12.59 2.61 -5.69
C ARG A 81 12.45 3.74 -4.67
N LYS A 82 11.41 4.58 -4.79
CA LYS A 82 11.13 5.64 -3.82
C LYS A 82 10.79 5.08 -2.43
N ALA A 83 9.96 4.04 -2.35
CA ALA A 83 9.61 3.39 -1.08
C ALA A 83 10.83 2.74 -0.40
N ARG A 84 11.69 2.05 -1.17
CA ARG A 84 12.97 1.53 -0.64
C ARG A 84 13.86 2.65 -0.14
N ARG A 85 13.98 3.73 -0.91
CA ARG A 85 14.76 4.91 -0.49
C ARG A 85 14.19 5.57 0.77
N LEU A 86 12.87 5.58 0.92
CA LEU A 86 12.22 6.04 2.15
C LEU A 86 12.62 5.17 3.33
N GLN A 87 12.58 3.84 3.18
CA GLN A 87 12.98 2.91 4.24
C GLN A 87 14.48 3.02 4.59
N GLU A 88 15.34 3.33 3.62
CA GLU A 88 16.76 3.59 3.87
C GLU A 88 16.99 4.88 4.68
N LEU A 89 16.21 5.94 4.42
CA LEU A 89 16.37 7.25 5.07
C LEU A 89 15.59 7.36 6.39
N TYR A 90 14.48 6.64 6.49
CA TYR A 90 13.56 6.65 7.62
C TYR A 90 13.23 5.19 7.99
N PRO A 91 14.16 4.47 8.65
CA PRO A 91 14.00 3.06 8.95
C PRO A 91 12.83 2.76 9.90
N ASP A 92 12.44 3.74 10.72
CA ASP A 92 11.30 3.61 11.64
C ASP A 92 9.95 3.69 10.91
N ILE A 93 9.93 4.10 9.64
CA ILE A 93 8.70 4.27 8.87
C ILE A 93 8.34 2.98 8.15
N ARG A 94 7.18 2.44 8.49
CA ARG A 94 6.60 1.29 7.80
C ARG A 94 5.80 1.76 6.61
N VAL A 95 6.27 1.43 5.40
CA VAL A 95 5.56 1.69 4.14
C VAL A 95 5.35 0.39 3.37
N LYS A 96 4.16 0.21 2.80
CA LYS A 96 3.84 -0.91 1.89
C LYS A 96 3.24 -0.40 0.59
N VAL A 97 3.71 -0.97 -0.52
CA VAL A 97 3.14 -0.74 -1.84
C VAL A 97 2.11 -1.85 -2.10
N LEU A 98 0.84 -1.47 -2.28
CA LEU A 98 -0.26 -2.39 -2.55
C LEU A 98 -0.70 -2.28 -4.01
N TYR A 99 -0.77 -3.43 -4.69
CA TYR A 99 -1.32 -3.49 -6.03
C TYR A 99 -2.84 -3.55 -5.96
N GLN A 100 -3.49 -2.84 -6.89
CA GLN A 100 -4.94 -2.84 -6.99
C GLN A 100 -5.52 -4.27 -7.12
N ARG A 101 -4.83 -5.14 -7.84
CA ARG A 101 -5.24 -6.54 -8.03
C ARG A 101 -5.07 -7.38 -6.77
N ASP A 102 -4.04 -7.11 -5.99
CA ASP A 102 -3.73 -7.92 -4.81
C ASP A 102 -4.74 -7.69 -3.69
N TYR A 103 -5.28 -6.46 -3.54
CA TYR A 103 -6.36 -6.23 -2.58
C TYR A 103 -7.68 -6.88 -3.00
N LEU A 104 -7.99 -6.88 -4.31
CA LEU A 104 -9.18 -7.55 -4.83
C LEU A 104 -9.13 -9.06 -4.56
N HIS A 105 -7.95 -9.65 -4.76
CA HIS A 105 -7.72 -11.06 -4.42
C HIS A 105 -7.79 -11.31 -2.91
N LEU A 106 -7.35 -10.36 -2.08
CA LEU A 106 -7.44 -10.46 -0.63
C LEU A 106 -8.91 -10.56 -0.18
N LEU A 107 -9.80 -9.75 -0.75
CA LEU A 107 -11.24 -9.77 -0.42
C LEU A 107 -11.88 -11.11 -0.76
N VAL A 108 -11.66 -11.60 -1.99
CA VAL A 108 -12.17 -12.90 -2.43
C VAL A 108 -11.63 -14.05 -1.57
N LYS A 109 -10.34 -14.01 -1.21
CA LYS A 109 -9.70 -15.07 -0.40
C LYS A 109 -10.24 -15.17 1.03
N TYR A 110 -10.59 -14.05 1.65
CA TYR A 110 -11.13 -14.03 3.01
C TYR A 110 -12.66 -14.22 3.05
N GLY A 111 -13.29 -14.58 1.93
CA GLY A 111 -14.74 -14.80 1.85
C GLY A 111 -15.57 -13.53 2.02
N LEU A 112 -14.94 -12.38 1.80
CA LEU A 112 -15.57 -11.07 1.88
C LEU A 112 -16.01 -10.72 0.46
N GLU A 113 -17.32 -10.71 0.23
CA GLU A 113 -17.88 -10.31 -1.06
C GLU A 113 -17.31 -8.93 -1.45
N PRO A 114 -16.75 -8.78 -2.66
CA PRO A 114 -16.41 -7.46 -3.17
C PRO A 114 -17.63 -6.55 -3.04
N PRO A 115 -17.49 -5.28 -2.66
CA PRO A 115 -18.61 -4.36 -2.64
C PRO A 115 -19.35 -4.40 -3.99
N SER A 116 -20.68 -4.35 -3.98
CA SER A 116 -21.51 -4.50 -5.19
C SER A 116 -21.12 -3.55 -6.35
N GLN A 117 -20.56 -2.39 -6.03
CA GLN A 117 -20.05 -1.44 -7.01
C GLN A 117 -18.69 -1.83 -7.63
N LEU A 118 -17.91 -2.70 -6.98
CA LEU A 118 -16.67 -3.29 -7.51
C LEU A 118 -16.95 -4.57 -8.31
N SER A 119 -17.98 -5.35 -7.94
CA SER A 119 -18.35 -6.57 -8.67
C SER A 119 -18.83 -6.26 -10.10
N GLU A 120 -19.53 -5.15 -10.31
CA GLU A 120 -19.97 -4.70 -11.65
C GLU A 120 -18.80 -4.41 -12.61
N GLN A 121 -17.61 -4.09 -12.09
CA GLN A 121 -16.42 -3.78 -12.90
C GLN A 121 -15.54 -5.00 -13.19
N LEU A 122 -15.69 -6.11 -12.45
CA LEU A 122 -14.70 -7.19 -12.49
C LEU A 122 -14.93 -8.25 -13.55
N GLY A 123 -16.16 -8.41 -14.07
CA GLY A 123 -16.48 -9.46 -15.03
C GLY A 123 -16.29 -10.86 -14.44
N GLU A 124 -17.29 -11.72 -14.61
CA GLU A 124 -17.27 -13.06 -14.00
C GLU A 124 -16.14 -13.93 -14.58
N GLY A 125 -15.25 -14.49 -13.73
CA GLY A 125 -14.39 -15.60 -14.17
C GLY A 125 -13.11 -15.91 -13.39
N GLY A 126 -13.23 -16.76 -12.35
CA GLY A 126 -12.27 -17.86 -12.08
C GLY A 126 -11.14 -17.62 -11.06
N PRO A 127 -10.86 -18.57 -10.13
CA PRO A 127 -9.83 -18.42 -9.11
C PRO A 127 -8.46 -18.82 -9.66
N LEU A 128 -7.40 -18.10 -9.30
CA LEU A 128 -6.02 -18.53 -9.55
C LEU A 128 -5.12 -18.37 -8.32
N ARG A 129 -4.29 -19.40 -8.17
CA ARG A 129 -3.48 -19.87 -7.04
C ARG A 129 -2.54 -18.80 -6.47
N LEU A 130 -2.59 -18.60 -5.15
CA LEU A 130 -1.56 -17.90 -4.38
C LEU A 130 -0.56 -18.93 -3.86
N ASP A 131 0.54 -19.14 -4.59
CA ASP A 131 1.71 -19.77 -3.99
C ASP A 131 2.40 -18.72 -3.10
N VAL A 132 1.98 -18.67 -1.83
CA VAL A 132 2.70 -18.01 -0.75
C VAL A 132 3.76 -18.99 -0.29
N GLU A 133 5.00 -18.83 -0.76
CA GLU A 133 6.16 -19.44 -0.11
C GLU A 133 6.49 -18.62 1.16
N PRO A 134 6.50 -19.20 2.36
CA PRO A 134 6.98 -18.53 3.55
C PRO A 134 8.51 -18.38 3.46
N GLY A 135 8.99 -17.17 3.77
CA GLY A 135 10.40 -16.80 3.67
C GLY A 135 11.36 -17.78 4.36
N ARG A 136 12.43 -18.12 3.64
CA ARG A 136 13.69 -18.61 4.20
C ARG A 136 14.71 -17.49 4.14
N ASP A 137 14.91 -16.81 5.26
CA ASP A 137 16.14 -16.08 5.55
C ASP A 137 16.78 -16.73 6.78
N ALA A 138 17.95 -17.34 6.61
CA ALA A 138 19.04 -17.44 7.60
C ALA A 138 20.13 -18.41 7.07
N ASP A 139 21.07 -17.85 6.32
CA ASP A 139 22.45 -18.33 6.30
C ASP A 139 23.04 -18.06 7.69
N GLY A 140 23.64 -19.09 8.27
CA GLY A 140 24.10 -19.13 9.66
C GLY A 140 25.34 -19.99 9.75
N ASP A 141 26.44 -19.38 9.32
CA ASP A 141 27.84 -19.75 9.52
C ASP A 141 28.09 -20.54 10.82
N GLN A 142 28.53 -21.80 10.69
CA GLN A 142 29.10 -22.58 11.79
C GLN A 142 30.61 -22.71 11.58
N ALA A 143 31.32 -21.90 12.36
CA ALA A 143 32.58 -22.16 13.06
C ALA A 143 33.46 -23.30 12.50
N ALA A 144 34.55 -22.89 11.85
CA ALA A 144 35.76 -23.69 11.76
C ALA A 144 36.62 -23.48 13.02
N GLU A 145 36.77 -24.50 13.86
CA GLU A 145 37.91 -24.59 14.77
C GLU A 145 38.24 -26.07 15.11
N THR A 146 39.49 -26.45 14.82
CA THR A 146 40.31 -27.53 15.43
C THR A 146 39.86 -29.00 15.33
N ALA A 147 40.62 -29.79 14.55
CA ALA A 147 41.68 -30.70 15.04
C ALA A 147 42.36 -31.42 13.86
#